data_AF-X1L5L5-F1
#
_entry.id   AF-X1L5L5-F1
#
_cell.length_a   1.000
_cell.length_b   1.000
_cell.length_c   1.000
_cell.angle_alpha   90.00
_cell.angle_beta   90.00
_cell.angle_gamma   90.00
#
_symmetry.space_group_name_H-M   'P 1'
#
loop_
_entity.id
_entity.type
_entity.pdbx_description
1 polymer ?
#
loop_
_entity_poly.entity_id
_entity_poly.type
_entity_poly.pdbx_seq_one_letter_code
_entity_poly.pdbx_strand_id
1 'polypeptide(L)'
;DPGAIRHDKLGRPYSLDWRGDPPHMLKVDVPIWYRFLEKYGAPFIKLYYDCLLGGPFMSIDELKDPYKRDWRVLNSKRADAIAELDDQVWIIEVAKEPGLRAIGQVQVYHALWLRDPKIAKIEKPVLVADRINSDLLDA
;
A
#
# COMPACT_ATOMS: atom_id res chain seq x y z
N ASP A 1 -18.30 14.67 -8.22
CA ASP A 1 -19.36 14.18 -9.12
C ASP A 1 -20.10 13.04 -8.41
N PRO A 2 -21.40 13.19 -8.09
CA PRO A 2 -22.19 12.19 -7.37
C PRO A 2 -22.33 10.84 -8.09
N GLY A 3 -21.98 10.75 -9.38
CA GLY A 3 -21.99 9.51 -10.16
C GLY A 3 -20.65 8.75 -10.22
N ALA A 4 -19.58 9.29 -9.64
CA ALA A 4 -18.26 8.63 -9.63
C ALA A 4 -18.21 7.58 -8.51
N ILE A 5 -17.96 6.32 -8.88
CA ILE A 5 -17.87 5.23 -7.91
C ILE A 5 -16.52 5.26 -7.20
N ARG A 6 -16.56 5.26 -5.86
CA ARG A 6 -15.40 5.00 -5.01
C ARG A 6 -15.05 3.50 -4.99
N HIS A 7 -14.62 2.94 -6.12
CA HIS A 7 -14.05 1.59 -6.15
C HIS A 7 -12.80 1.65 -7.03
N ASP A 8 -11.66 1.21 -6.51
CA ASP A 8 -11.27 -0.18 -6.73
C ASP A 8 -10.78 -0.87 -5.44
N LYS A 9 -11.01 -2.19 -5.38
CA LYS A 9 -10.62 -3.06 -4.27
C LYS A 9 -9.09 -3.15 -4.20
N LEU A 10 -8.54 -3.48 -3.04
CA LEU A 10 -7.09 -3.70 -2.83
C LEU A 10 -6.54 -4.93 -3.59
N GLY A 11 -7.26 -5.47 -4.57
CA GLY A 11 -7.00 -6.76 -5.17
C GLY A 11 -7.35 -7.93 -4.25
N ARG A 12 -6.76 -9.10 -4.55
CA ARG A 12 -6.90 -10.30 -3.73
C ARG A 12 -5.96 -10.24 -2.53
N PRO A 13 -6.38 -10.69 -1.33
CA PRO A 13 -5.46 -10.84 -0.22
C PRO A 13 -4.50 -12.02 -0.48
N TYR A 14 -3.31 -11.92 0.08
CA TYR A 14 -2.27 -12.95 0.11
C TYR A 14 -2.28 -13.64 1.47
N SER A 15 -1.95 -14.94 1.48
CA SER A 15 -1.72 -15.66 2.74
C SER A 15 -0.53 -15.03 3.48
N LEU A 16 -0.64 -14.93 4.80
CA LEU A 16 0.46 -14.46 5.66
C LEU A 16 1.66 -15.41 5.67
N ASP A 17 1.46 -16.68 5.30
CA ASP A 17 2.52 -17.68 5.16
C ASP A 17 3.14 -17.71 3.76
N TRP A 18 2.62 -16.92 2.82
CA TRP A 18 3.17 -16.85 1.47
C TRP A 18 4.55 -16.18 1.49
N ARG A 19 5.53 -16.79 0.82
CA ARG A 19 6.94 -16.35 0.75
C ARG A 19 7.44 -16.33 -0.70
N GLY A 20 6.65 -15.76 -1.61
CA GLY A 20 7.03 -15.60 -3.03
C GLY A 20 7.71 -14.27 -3.32
N ASP A 21 7.41 -13.69 -4.48
CA ASP A 21 7.90 -12.36 -4.89
C ASP A 21 6.76 -11.33 -4.81
N PRO A 22 6.71 -10.48 -3.76
CA PRO A 22 5.69 -9.44 -3.67
C PRO A 22 5.71 -8.57 -4.94
N PRO A 23 4.57 -8.38 -5.63
CA PRO A 23 4.55 -7.61 -6.87
C PRO A 23 5.11 -6.20 -6.68
N HIS A 24 5.97 -5.76 -7.60
CA HIS A 24 6.61 -4.43 -7.64
C HIS A 24 7.50 -4.03 -6.46
N MET A 25 7.58 -4.82 -5.37
CA MET A 25 8.57 -4.63 -4.32
C MET A 25 9.98 -4.94 -4.85
N LEU A 26 10.97 -4.11 -4.53
CA LEU A 26 12.34 -4.35 -4.98
C LEU A 26 12.89 -5.63 -4.35
N LYS A 27 13.66 -6.39 -5.14
CA LYS A 27 14.26 -7.67 -4.70
C LYS A 27 15.13 -7.54 -3.44
N VAL A 28 15.76 -6.38 -3.25
CA VAL A 28 16.57 -6.07 -2.06
C VAL A 28 15.74 -5.90 -0.80
N ASP A 29 14.47 -5.50 -0.94
CA ASP A 29 13.55 -5.21 0.16
C ASP A 29 12.75 -6.44 0.62
N VAL A 30 12.55 -7.42 -0.27
CA VAL A 30 11.80 -8.65 0.02
C VAL A 30 12.30 -9.38 1.29
N PRO A 31 13.62 -9.60 1.52
CA PRO A 31 14.07 -10.26 2.74
C PRO A 31 13.77 -9.45 4.02
N ILE A 32 13.71 -8.12 3.94
CA ILE A 32 13.39 -7.25 5.07
C ILE A 32 11.91 -7.34 5.39
N TRP A 33 11.09 -7.30 4.34
CA TRP A 33 9.66 -7.50 4.45
C TRP A 33 9.30 -8.84 5.12
N TYR A 34 9.96 -9.94 4.73
CA TYR A 34 9.69 -11.23 5.36
C TYR A 34 10.16 -11.34 6.81
N ARG A 35 11.31 -10.74 7.17
CA ARG A 35 11.71 -10.63 8.58
C ARG A 35 10.70 -9.82 9.39
N PHE A 36 10.15 -8.76 8.81
CA PHE A 36 9.10 -7.96 9.44
C PHE A 36 7.81 -8.78 9.64
N LEU A 37 7.35 -9.51 8.62
CA LEU A 37 6.16 -10.35 8.74
C LEU A 37 6.33 -11.45 9.79
N GLU A 38 7.49 -12.10 9.86
CA GLU A 38 7.77 -13.11 10.90
C GLU A 38 7.70 -12.53 12.31
N LYS A 39 8.17 -11.29 12.49
CA LYS A 39 8.24 -10.65 13.81
C LYS A 39 6.94 -9.96 14.23
N TYR A 40 6.23 -9.33 13.29
CA TYR A 40 5.14 -8.41 13.56
C TYR A 40 3.84 -8.73 12.82
N GLY A 41 3.84 -9.70 11.90
CA GLY A 41 2.68 -10.02 11.06
C GLY A 41 1.58 -10.82 11.75
N ALA A 42 1.82 -11.34 12.96
CA ALA A 42 0.84 -12.17 13.67
C ALA A 42 -0.56 -11.54 13.86
N PRO A 43 -0.70 -10.22 14.10
CA PRO A 43 -2.01 -9.57 14.21
C PRO A 43 -2.70 -9.27 12.87
N PHE A 44 -2.04 -9.50 11.73
CA PHE A 44 -2.63 -9.22 10.43
C PHE A 44 -3.72 -10.25 10.12
N ILE A 45 -4.83 -9.80 9.55
CA ILE A 45 -5.97 -10.64 9.15
C ILE A 45 -6.00 -10.79 7.63
N LYS A 46 -5.66 -9.71 6.93
CA LYS A 46 -5.48 -9.71 5.48
C LYS A 46 -4.25 -8.91 5.11
N LEU A 47 -3.56 -9.38 4.08
CA LEU A 47 -2.41 -8.72 3.51
C LEU A 47 -2.61 -8.55 2.01
N TYR A 48 -2.38 -7.34 1.52
CA TYR A 48 -2.49 -7.00 0.11
C TYR A 48 -1.15 -6.43 -0.34
N TYR A 49 -0.77 -6.70 -1.58
CA TYR A 49 0.43 -6.12 -2.19
C TYR A 49 0.05 -5.24 -3.37
N ASP A 50 0.92 -4.30 -3.72
CA ASP A 50 0.80 -3.47 -4.93
C ASP A 50 -0.54 -2.72 -5.02
N CYS A 51 -0.91 -2.10 -3.90
CA CYS A 51 -2.23 -1.49 -3.72
C CYS A 51 -2.30 -0.12 -4.37
N LEU A 52 -3.23 0.05 -5.32
CA LEU A 52 -3.45 1.33 -6.01
C LEU A 52 -4.09 2.36 -5.09
N LEU A 53 -3.44 3.52 -4.96
CA LEU A 53 -3.90 4.68 -4.20
C LEU A 53 -4.02 5.90 -5.10
N GLY A 54 -5.13 6.62 -4.96
CA GLY A 54 -5.45 7.78 -5.79
C GLY A 54 -5.79 7.42 -7.24
N GLY A 55 -5.20 8.16 -8.17
CA GLY A 55 -5.50 8.06 -9.60
C GLY A 55 -6.82 8.71 -10.01
N PRO A 56 -7.10 8.76 -11.33
CA PRO A 56 -8.29 9.39 -11.88
C PRO A 56 -9.57 8.63 -11.52
N PHE A 57 -10.60 9.32 -11.01
CA PHE A 57 -11.91 8.72 -10.79
C PHE A 57 -12.52 8.28 -12.13
N MET A 58 -13.09 7.07 -12.16
CA MET A 58 -13.73 6.51 -13.35
C MET A 58 -15.18 6.17 -13.04
N SER A 59 -16.06 6.40 -14.01
CA SER A 59 -17.42 5.87 -14.01
C SER A 59 -17.45 4.35 -14.24
N ILE A 60 -18.60 3.71 -13.97
CA ILE A 60 -18.79 2.27 -14.27
C ILE A 60 -18.49 1.96 -15.74
N ASP A 61 -18.95 2.82 -16.65
CA ASP A 61 -18.79 2.56 -18.08
C ASP A 61 -17.34 2.71 -18.53
N GLU A 62 -16.60 3.64 -17.93
CA GLU A 62 -15.16 3.77 -18.18
C GLU A 62 -14.37 2.57 -17.66
N LEU A 63 -14.78 1.96 -16.55
CA LEU A 63 -14.17 0.73 -16.04
C LEU A 63 -14.38 -0.48 -16.98
N LYS A 64 -15.35 -0.44 -17.90
CA LYS A 64 -15.53 -1.49 -18.91
C LYS A 64 -14.49 -1.40 -20.03
N ASP A 65 -13.89 -0.23 -20.24
CA ASP A 65 -12.85 -0.01 -21.24
C ASP A 65 -11.47 -0.45 -20.69
N PRO A 66 -10.79 -1.43 -21.32
CA PRO A 66 -9.45 -1.84 -20.90
C PRO A 66 -8.42 -0.70 -20.93
N TYR A 67 -8.46 0.21 -21.92
CA TYR A 67 -7.49 1.29 -22.03
C TYR A 67 -7.66 2.34 -20.92
N LYS A 68 -8.91 2.63 -20.53
CA LYS A 68 -9.17 3.52 -19.39
C LYS A 68 -8.76 2.90 -18.07
N ARG A 69 -8.96 1.59 -17.90
CA ARG A 69 -8.43 0.85 -16.73
C ARG A 69 -6.91 0.95 -16.66
N ASP A 70 -6.19 0.67 -17.74
CA ASP A 70 -4.74 0.76 -17.79
C ASP A 70 -4.26 2.19 -17.52
N TRP A 71 -4.93 3.19 -18.08
CA TRP A 71 -4.63 4.60 -17.82
C TRP A 71 -4.79 4.95 -16.33
N ARG A 72 -5.84 4.47 -15.66
CA ARG A 72 -5.99 4.66 -14.21
C ARG A 72 -4.86 3.98 -13.43
N VAL A 73 -4.53 2.75 -13.79
CA VAL A 73 -3.47 1.95 -13.15
C VAL A 73 -2.12 2.65 -13.27
N LEU A 74 -1.80 3.23 -14.43
CA LEU A 74 -0.57 4.00 -14.68
C LEU A 74 -0.50 5.32 -13.90
N ASN A 75 -1.65 5.95 -13.67
CA ASN A 75 -1.74 7.25 -12.98
C ASN A 75 -1.98 7.12 -11.46
N SER A 76 -2.12 5.91 -10.95
CA SER A 76 -2.26 5.64 -9.51
C SER A 76 -0.89 5.50 -8.84
N LYS A 77 -0.83 5.78 -7.54
CA LYS A 77 0.33 5.43 -6.70
C LYS A 77 0.17 4.02 -6.17
N ARG A 78 1.26 3.39 -5.74
CA ARG A 78 1.28 1.99 -5.28
C ARG A 78 1.97 1.92 -3.93
N ALA A 79 1.23 1.54 -2.89
CA ALA A 79 1.85 1.11 -1.66
C ALA A 79 2.37 -0.31 -1.84
N ASP A 80 3.54 -0.61 -1.28
CA ASP A 80 4.11 -1.97 -1.33
C ASP A 80 3.15 -2.98 -0.72
N ALA A 81 2.58 -2.65 0.44
CA ALA A 81 1.59 -3.48 1.09
C ALA A 81 0.52 -2.67 1.85
N ILE A 82 -0.66 -3.28 1.98
CA ILE A 82 -1.69 -2.87 2.95
C ILE A 82 -1.99 -4.07 3.84
N ALA A 83 -1.90 -3.89 5.15
CA ALA A 83 -2.29 -4.91 6.13
C ALA A 83 -3.55 -4.49 6.88
N GLU A 84 -4.54 -5.37 6.93
CA GLU A 84 -5.75 -5.18 7.73
C GLU A 84 -5.58 -5.90 9.06
N LEU A 85 -5.77 -5.18 10.17
CA LEU A 85 -5.84 -5.68 11.55
C LEU A 85 -7.28 -5.55 12.05
N ASP A 86 -7.57 -5.93 13.30
CA ASP A 86 -8.94 -5.84 13.87
C ASP A 86 -9.50 -4.41 13.85
N ASP A 87 -8.73 -3.43 14.34
CA ASP A 87 -9.13 -2.02 14.51
C ASP A 87 -8.40 -1.06 13.56
N GLN A 88 -7.37 -1.54 12.87
CA GLN A 88 -6.43 -0.72 12.11
C GLN A 88 -6.25 -1.21 10.67
N VAL A 89 -5.76 -0.30 9.83
CA VAL A 89 -5.21 -0.59 8.51
C VAL A 89 -3.83 0.04 8.40
N TRP A 90 -2.81 -0.77 8.12
CA TRP A 90 -1.44 -0.29 7.96
C TRP A 90 -1.16 -0.08 6.48
N ILE A 91 -0.66 1.12 6.14
CA ILE A 91 -0.26 1.53 4.80
C ILE A 91 1.26 1.49 4.76
N ILE A 92 1.81 0.48 4.07
CA ILE A 92 3.20 0.07 4.27
C ILE A 92 4.04 0.39 3.03
N GLU A 93 5.18 1.04 3.26
CA GLU A 93 6.31 1.12 2.34
C GLU A 93 7.48 0.32 2.93
N VAL A 94 8.20 -0.43 2.11
CA VAL A 94 9.39 -1.20 2.51
C VAL A 94 10.61 -0.63 1.80
N ALA A 95 11.66 -0.32 2.57
CA ALA A 95 12.92 0.13 2.01
C ALA A 95 14.08 -0.26 2.92
N LYS A 96 15.09 -0.96 2.39
CA LYS A 96 16.29 -1.40 3.13
C LYS A 96 16.97 -0.26 3.88
N GLU A 97 17.25 0.82 3.18
CA GLU A 97 17.89 2.03 3.68
C GLU A 97 17.08 3.23 3.17
N PRO A 98 15.98 3.60 3.85
CA PRO A 98 15.11 4.67 3.41
C PRO A 98 15.84 6.01 3.49
N GLY A 99 15.62 6.84 2.48
CA GLY A 99 15.88 8.28 2.54
C GLY A 99 14.58 9.08 2.58
N LEU A 100 14.68 10.40 2.43
CA LEU A 100 13.52 11.31 2.38
C LEU A 100 12.45 10.89 1.36
N ARG A 101 12.84 10.21 0.28
CA ARG A 101 11.93 9.70 -0.73
C ARG A 101 10.90 8.70 -0.14
N ALA A 102 11.34 7.72 0.64
CA ALA A 102 10.45 6.70 1.21
C ALA A 102 9.45 7.30 2.20
N ILE A 103 9.90 8.32 2.95
CA ILE A 103 9.04 9.11 3.83
C ILE A 103 7.97 9.86 3.03
N GLY A 104 8.38 10.55 1.97
CA GLY A 104 7.44 11.24 1.08
C GLY A 104 6.43 10.28 0.46
N GLN A 105 6.86 9.06 0.09
CA GLN A 105 5.96 8.02 -0.40
C GLN A 105 4.92 7.64 0.64
N VAL A 106 5.32 7.23 1.85
CA VAL A 106 4.38 6.79 2.89
C VAL A 106 3.42 7.91 3.32
N GLN A 107 3.90 9.16 3.41
CA GLN A 107 3.07 10.34 3.70
C GLN A 107 2.04 10.61 2.60
N VAL A 108 2.45 10.53 1.32
CA VAL A 108 1.54 10.70 0.18
C VAL A 108 0.51 9.59 0.14
N TYR A 109 0.91 8.34 0.38
CA TYR A 109 -0.02 7.21 0.40
C TYR A 109 -1.08 7.36 1.49
N HIS A 110 -0.67 7.80 2.68
CA HIS A 110 -1.58 8.11 3.77
C HIS A 110 -2.57 9.24 3.38
N ALA A 111 -2.08 10.33 2.80
CA ALA A 111 -2.95 11.41 2.33
C ALA A 111 -3.94 10.96 1.24
N LEU A 112 -3.52 10.08 0.34
CA LEU A 112 -4.40 9.49 -0.69
C LEU A 112 -5.44 8.53 -0.07
N TRP A 113 -5.07 7.76 0.94
CA TRP A 113 -5.97 6.90 1.68
C TRP A 113 -7.06 7.69 2.40
N LEU A 114 -6.70 8.77 3.10
CA LEU A 114 -7.65 9.64 3.81
C LEU A 114 -8.71 10.23 2.86
N ARG A 115 -8.36 10.48 1.60
CA ARG A 115 -9.29 11.01 0.59
C ARG A 115 -10.27 9.97 0.06
N ASP A 116 -9.86 8.70 0.02
CA ASP A 116 -10.62 7.61 -0.57
C ASP A 116 -10.32 6.27 0.16
N PRO A 117 -10.76 6.15 1.44
CA PRO A 117 -10.43 5.00 2.27
C PRO A 117 -11.12 3.74 1.74
N LYS A 118 -10.36 2.64 1.65
CA LYS A 118 -10.86 1.35 1.15
C LYS A 118 -11.38 0.44 2.25
N ILE A 119 -10.92 0.66 3.48
CA ILE A 119 -11.32 -0.03 4.69
C ILE A 119 -11.58 1.04 5.76
N ALA A 120 -12.75 1.01 6.39
CA ALA A 120 -13.15 1.96 7.42
C ALA A 120 -12.58 1.55 8.79
N LYS A 121 -11.26 1.72 8.95
CA LYS A 121 -10.47 1.44 10.16
C LYS A 121 -9.45 2.55 10.38
N ILE A 122 -8.86 2.60 11.57
CA ILE A 122 -7.82 3.59 11.89
C ILE A 122 -6.59 3.30 11.01
N GLU A 123 -6.26 4.23 10.13
CA GLU A 123 -5.09 4.13 9.27
C GLU A 123 -3.79 4.43 10.01
N LYS A 124 -2.72 3.71 9.63
CA LYS A 124 -1.36 3.92 10.12
C LYS A 124 -0.37 3.90 8.95
N PRO A 125 0.30 5.01 8.61
CA PRO A 125 1.47 4.96 7.73
C PRO A 125 2.60 4.21 8.44
N VAL A 126 3.22 3.25 7.75
CA VAL A 126 4.30 2.42 8.30
C VAL A 126 5.43 2.34 7.28
N LEU A 127 6.64 2.68 7.70
CA LEU A 127 7.87 2.46 6.95
C LEU A 127 8.62 1.27 7.56
N VAL A 128 8.82 0.22 6.79
CA VAL A 128 9.59 -0.96 7.20
C VAL A 128 10.99 -0.87 6.61
N ALA A 129 12.01 -0.88 7.48
CA ALA A 129 13.40 -0.71 7.09
C ALA A 129 14.35 -1.65 7.82
N ASP A 130 15.49 -1.94 7.17
CA ASP A 130 16.60 -2.69 7.81
C ASP A 130 17.42 -1.78 8.71
N ARG A 131 17.67 -0.56 8.23
CA ARG A 131 18.40 0.50 8.93
C ARG A 131 17.69 1.80 8.68
N ILE A 132 17.61 2.65 9.69
CA ILE A 132 17.06 4.00 9.55
C ILE A 132 18.13 5.01 9.94
N ASN A 133 18.29 6.06 9.14
CA ASN A 133 19.06 7.23 9.56
C ASN A 133 18.29 7.91 10.72
N SER A 134 18.97 8.25 11.81
CA SER A 134 18.36 8.86 12.99
C SER A 134 17.56 10.13 12.65
N ASP A 135 18.02 10.92 11.68
CA ASP A 135 17.35 12.18 11.29
C ASP A 135 15.96 11.93 10.69
N LEU A 136 15.71 10.71 10.19
CA LEU A 136 14.41 10.31 9.65
C LEU A 136 13.41 9.92 10.74
N LEU A 137 13.83 9.77 12.00
CA LEU A 137 12.95 9.48 13.12
C LEU A 137 12.12 10.69 13.55
N ASP A 138 12.54 11.90 13.16
CA ASP A 138 11.87 13.16 13.49
C ASP A 138 10.81 13.59 12.45
N ALA A 139 10.58 12.76 11.43
CA ALA A 139 9.74 13.06 10.26
C ALA A 139 8.24 12.75 10.41
#